data_AF-K9ZQP6-F1
#
_entry.id   AF-K9ZQP6-F1
#
_cell.length_a   1.000
_cell.length_b   1.000
_cell.length_c   1.000
_cell.angle_alpha   90.00
_cell.angle_beta   90.00
_cell.angle_gamma   90.00
#
_symmetry.space_group_name_H-M   'P 1'
#
loop_
_entity.id
_entity.type
_entity.pdbx_description
1 polymer ?
#
loop_
_entity_poly.entity_id
_entity_poly.type
_entity_poly.pdbx_seq_one_letter_code
_entity_poly.pdbx_strand_id
1 'polypeptide(L)'
;MHLSIVDDSLQIEFSLKEQLLAVRFHKVWQIPLTHITQVTTELPPNTWKEIRAPGSFVPGLIKAGTYYTDRGKEFWYVTRKNDFGSVLTIDLENESYQRIVLNDIESNQEWQQQLTIPKS
;
A
#
# COMPACT_ATOMS: atom_id res chain seq x y z
N MET A 1 -7.32 -6.02 -6.19
CA MET A 1 -7.72 -4.94 -5.28
C MET A 1 -8.37 -3.85 -6.11
N HIS A 2 -9.20 -3.02 -5.49
CA HIS A 2 -9.85 -1.91 -6.17
C HIS A 2 -9.68 -0.63 -5.34
N LEU A 3 -9.31 0.47 -6.01
CA LEU A 3 -9.18 1.79 -5.41
C LEU A 3 -10.36 2.65 -5.85
N SER A 4 -10.93 3.40 -4.91
CA SER A 4 -11.95 4.40 -5.18
C SER A 4 -11.80 5.57 -4.21
N ILE A 5 -12.34 6.74 -4.57
CA ILE A 5 -12.49 7.88 -3.65
C ILE A 5 -13.97 7.99 -3.31
N VAL A 6 -14.29 7.98 -2.02
CA VAL A 6 -15.66 8.07 -1.49
C VAL A 6 -15.61 8.99 -0.27
N ASP A 7 -16.47 10.01 -0.23
CA ASP A 7 -16.60 10.94 0.91
C ASP A 7 -15.24 11.47 1.42
N ASP A 8 -14.44 12.08 0.51
CA ASP A 8 -13.10 12.61 0.78
C ASP A 8 -12.12 11.61 1.43
N SER A 9 -12.35 10.32 1.18
CA SER A 9 -11.49 9.23 1.65
C SER A 9 -11.07 8.33 0.50
N LEU A 10 -9.79 7.97 0.48
CA LEU A 10 -9.30 6.86 -0.32
C LEU A 10 -9.82 5.55 0.27
N GLN A 11 -10.54 4.79 -0.54
CA GLN A 11 -11.03 3.46 -0.20
C GLN A 11 -10.23 2.40 -0.97
N ILE A 12 -9.66 1.47 -0.22
CA ILE A 12 -8.94 0.31 -0.74
C ILE A 12 -9.77 -0.93 -0.44
N GLU A 13 -10.29 -1.58 -1.47
CA GLU A 13 -11.04 -2.84 -1.36
C GLU A 13 -10.17 -4.04 -1.74
N PHE A 14 -10.02 -4.96 -0.79
CA PHE A 14 -9.24 -6.20 -0.93
C PHE A 14 -10.15 -7.38 -1.28
N SER A 15 -9.76 -8.14 -2.29
CA SER A 15 -10.35 -9.46 -2.57
C SER A 15 -10.01 -10.46 -1.47
N LEU A 16 -10.75 -11.57 -1.39
CA LEU A 16 -10.49 -12.62 -0.40
C LEU A 16 -9.06 -13.18 -0.50
N LYS A 17 -8.52 -13.32 -1.72
CA LYS A 17 -7.15 -13.80 -1.93
C LYS A 17 -6.13 -12.83 -1.33
N GLU A 18 -6.32 -11.53 -1.55
CA GLU A 18 -5.43 -10.47 -1.04
C GLU A 18 -5.49 -10.38 0.48
N GLN A 19 -6.69 -10.48 1.05
CA GLN A 19 -6.90 -10.52 2.50
C GLN A 19 -6.13 -11.68 3.15
N LEU A 20 -6.20 -12.88 2.56
CA LEU A 20 -5.48 -14.05 3.05
C LEU A 20 -3.96 -13.90 2.92
N LEU A 21 -3.47 -13.40 1.77
CA LEU A 21 -2.04 -13.24 1.51
C LEU A 21 -1.40 -12.16 2.40
N ALA A 22 -2.13 -11.08 2.68
CA ALA A 22 -1.66 -9.98 3.52
C ALA A 22 -1.95 -10.17 5.02
N VAL A 23 -2.63 -11.26 5.39
CA VAL A 23 -3.15 -11.50 6.75
C VAL A 23 -3.96 -10.29 7.25
N ARG A 24 -4.81 -9.76 6.36
CA ARG A 24 -5.69 -8.61 6.59
C ARG A 24 -7.13 -9.03 6.39
N PHE A 25 -7.88 -9.23 7.46
CA PHE A 25 -9.26 -9.73 7.40
C PHE A 25 -10.34 -8.63 7.27
N HIS A 26 -9.92 -7.40 6.96
CA HIS A 26 -10.83 -6.29 6.68
C HIS A 26 -10.90 -6.08 5.16
N LYS A 27 -12.09 -6.24 4.59
CA LYS A 27 -12.33 -6.12 3.16
C LYS A 27 -12.06 -4.71 2.63
N VAL A 28 -12.46 -3.70 3.40
CA VAL A 28 -12.36 -2.30 3.01
C VAL A 28 -11.46 -1.57 3.99
N TRP A 29 -10.56 -0.74 3.47
CA TRP A 29 -9.76 0.20 4.24
C TRP A 29 -10.01 1.61 3.72
N GLN A 30 -10.56 2.47 4.59
CA GLN A 30 -10.78 3.88 4.31
C GLN A 30 -9.69 4.72 4.96
N ILE A 31 -9.19 5.70 4.22
CA ILE A 31 -8.14 6.62 4.64
C ILE A 31 -8.57 8.02 4.21
N PRO A 32 -8.80 8.96 5.14
CA PRO A 32 -9.11 10.34 4.78
C PRO A 32 -8.02 10.91 3.87
N LEU A 33 -8.41 11.61 2.80
CA LEU A 33 -7.43 12.19 1.88
C LEU A 33 -6.53 13.22 2.57
N THR A 34 -7.03 13.89 3.62
CA THR A 34 -6.27 14.80 4.47
C THR A 34 -5.15 14.12 5.27
N HIS A 35 -5.19 12.80 5.42
CA HIS A 35 -4.15 12.01 6.09
C HIS A 35 -3.05 11.59 5.11
N ILE A 36 -3.23 11.77 3.80
CA ILE A 36 -2.23 11.46 2.79
C ILE A 36 -1.24 12.62 2.69
N THR A 37 0.03 12.34 2.95
CA THR A 37 1.10 13.36 2.97
C THR A 37 1.93 13.37 1.70
N GLN A 38 2.12 12.19 1.09
CA GLN A 38 2.92 12.04 -0.13
C GLN A 38 2.44 10.80 -0.90
N VAL A 39 2.43 10.90 -2.23
CA VAL A 39 2.17 9.76 -3.11
C VAL A 39 3.24 9.68 -4.19
N THR A 40 3.85 8.50 -4.34
CA THR A 40 4.86 8.23 -5.38
C THR A 40 4.53 6.95 -6.13
N THR A 41 5.08 6.84 -7.34
CA THR A 41 4.96 5.63 -8.17
C THR A 41 6.22 4.77 -8.13
N GLU A 42 7.10 5.05 -7.19
CA GLU A 42 8.38 4.37 -7.00
C GLU A 42 8.29 3.33 -5.87
N LEU A 43 8.97 2.21 -6.05
CA LEU A 43 9.18 1.25 -4.98
C LEU A 43 10.16 1.87 -3.95
N PRO A 44 9.82 1.91 -2.66
CA PRO A 44 10.74 2.48 -1.68
C PRO A 44 12.01 1.62 -1.60
N PRO A 45 13.18 2.23 -1.34
CA PRO A 45 14.45 1.51 -1.32
C PRO A 45 14.41 0.38 -0.30
N ASN A 46 14.80 -0.83 -0.74
CA ASN A 46 14.84 -2.04 0.07
C ASN A 46 15.75 -1.82 1.29
N THR A 47 15.15 -1.58 2.46
CA THR A 47 15.88 -1.56 3.72
C THR A 47 15.94 -2.98 4.25
N TRP A 48 17.06 -3.67 4.04
CA TRP A 48 17.27 -5.08 4.41
C TRP A 48 17.18 -5.38 5.93
N LYS A 49 16.80 -4.39 6.76
CA LYS A 49 16.59 -4.52 8.21
C LYS A 49 15.15 -4.84 8.60
N GLU A 50 14.29 -5.12 7.64
CA GLU A 50 12.89 -5.43 7.90
C GLU A 50 12.71 -6.82 8.52
N ILE A 51 12.38 -6.83 9.80
CA ILE A 51 12.01 -8.06 10.51
C ILE A 51 10.61 -8.46 10.02
N ARG A 52 10.55 -9.32 8.99
CA ARG A 52 9.31 -10.02 8.64
C ARG A 52 8.95 -10.95 9.79
N ALA A 53 7.74 -10.89 10.31
CA ALA A 53 7.21 -11.98 11.14
C ALA A 53 7.30 -13.29 10.31
N PRO A 54 7.75 -14.42 10.89
CA PRO A 54 7.98 -15.64 10.13
C PRO A 54 6.70 -16.07 9.40
N GLY A 55 6.79 -16.27 8.08
CA GLY A 55 5.63 -16.57 7.24
C GLY A 55 5.99 -17.14 5.88
N SER A 56 5.11 -18.02 5.40
CA SER A 56 5.24 -18.87 4.22
C SER A 56 5.82 -18.17 2.99
N PHE A 57 6.75 -18.85 2.32
CA PHE A 57 7.21 -18.51 0.98
C PHE A 57 6.07 -18.81 0.01
N VAL A 58 5.42 -17.77 -0.52
CA VAL A 58 4.37 -17.90 -1.53
C VAL A 58 4.99 -17.57 -2.89
N PRO A 59 5.02 -18.53 -3.85
CA PRO A 59 5.49 -18.28 -5.21
C PRO A 59 4.75 -17.10 -5.84
N GLY A 60 5.49 -16.14 -6.42
CA GLY A 60 4.92 -14.95 -7.03
C GLY A 60 4.62 -13.79 -6.06
N LEU A 61 4.86 -13.95 -4.75
CA LEU A 61 4.72 -12.91 -3.75
C LEU A 61 6.09 -12.35 -3.37
N ILE A 62 6.22 -11.02 -3.30
CA ILE A 62 7.45 -10.36 -2.86
C ILE A 62 7.31 -9.95 -1.41
N LYS A 63 6.28 -9.16 -1.12
CA LYS A 63 6.02 -8.59 0.19
C LYS A 63 4.52 -8.43 0.40
N ALA A 64 3.94 -9.09 1.39
CA ALA A 64 2.56 -8.83 1.76
C ALA A 64 2.36 -8.90 3.28
N GLY A 65 1.67 -7.90 3.81
CA GLY A 65 1.36 -7.77 5.22
C GLY A 65 2.00 -6.56 5.88
N THR A 66 2.08 -6.62 7.20
CA THR A 66 2.58 -5.54 8.05
C THR A 66 4.07 -5.67 8.30
N TYR A 67 4.80 -4.57 8.13
CA TYR A 67 6.23 -4.46 8.39
C TYR A 67 6.49 -3.30 9.35
N TYR A 68 7.49 -3.46 10.21
CA TYR A 68 7.97 -2.38 11.07
C TYR A 68 9.34 -1.95 10.59
N THR A 69 9.44 -0.69 10.16
CA THR A 69 10.66 -0.05 9.67
C THR A 69 11.06 1.08 10.62
N ASP A 70 12.16 1.75 10.30
CA ASP A 70 12.54 3.02 10.95
C ASP A 70 11.54 4.15 10.71
N ARG A 71 10.71 4.05 9.67
CA ARG A 71 9.60 4.97 9.37
C ARG A 71 8.30 4.63 10.12
N GLY A 72 8.28 3.51 10.83
CA GLY A 72 7.11 3.04 11.57
C GLY A 72 6.45 1.82 10.94
N LYS A 73 5.14 1.70 11.13
CA LYS A 73 4.32 0.58 10.66
C LYS A 73 3.93 0.80 9.21
N GLU A 74 4.35 -0.11 8.34
CA GLU A 74 4.07 -0.06 6.89
C GLU A 74 3.22 -1.25 6.47
N PHE A 75 2.26 -1.00 5.58
CA PHE A 75 1.51 -2.06 4.91
C PHE A 75 2.07 -2.26 3.51
N TRP A 76 2.36 -3.50 3.17
CA TRP A 76 2.85 -3.85 1.84
C TRP A 76 1.93 -4.87 1.20
N TYR A 77 1.68 -4.68 -0.10
CA TYR A 77 1.14 -5.69 -0.98
C TYR A 77 1.81 -5.56 -2.35
N VAL A 78 2.94 -6.26 -2.50
CA VAL A 78 3.77 -6.27 -3.69
C VAL A 78 3.96 -7.71 -4.16
N THR A 79 3.51 -7.98 -5.38
CA THR A 79 3.59 -9.27 -6.07
C THR A 79 4.61 -9.22 -7.21
N ARG A 80 5.06 -10.37 -7.71
CA ARG A 80 5.99 -10.48 -8.86
C ARG A 80 5.31 -10.28 -10.21
N LYS A 81 4.03 -9.90 -10.23
CA LYS A 81 3.30 -9.70 -11.48
C LYS A 81 3.92 -8.53 -12.26
N ASN A 82 4.18 -8.72 -13.55
CA ASN A 82 4.70 -7.70 -14.47
C ASN A 82 6.00 -7.02 -13.99
N ASP A 83 7.02 -7.76 -13.54
CA ASP A 83 8.33 -7.23 -13.15
C ASP A 83 8.25 -6.04 -12.17
N PHE A 84 7.60 -6.25 -11.02
CA PHE A 84 7.29 -5.25 -9.99
C PHE A 84 6.20 -4.23 -10.34
N GLY A 85 5.73 -4.18 -11.60
CA GLY A 85 4.49 -3.52 -12.01
C GLY A 85 4.37 -2.03 -11.64
N SER A 86 3.16 -1.50 -11.83
CA SER A 86 2.78 -0.14 -11.43
C SER A 86 2.62 -0.05 -9.92
N VAL A 87 3.65 0.47 -9.26
CA VAL A 87 3.68 0.68 -7.81
C VAL A 87 2.98 2.00 -7.45
N LEU A 88 2.30 2.01 -6.31
CA LEU A 88 1.77 3.19 -5.67
C LEU A 88 2.18 3.15 -4.19
N THR A 89 3.04 4.07 -3.80
CA THR A 89 3.48 4.29 -2.43
C THR A 89 2.76 5.50 -1.87
N ILE A 90 2.09 5.33 -0.74
CA ILE A 90 1.26 6.34 -0.09
C ILE A 90 1.76 6.52 1.33
N ASP A 91 2.26 7.70 1.66
CA ASP A 91 2.69 8.08 3.00
C ASP A 91 1.55 8.75 3.75
N LEU A 92 1.36 8.32 5.00
CA LEU A 92 0.22 8.69 5.83
C LEU A 92 0.66 9.35 7.12
N GLU A 93 -0.12 10.32 7.57
CA GLU A 93 -0.07 10.89 8.92
C GLU A 93 -1.38 10.63 9.67
N ASN A 94 -1.36 10.71 10.99
CA ASN A 94 -2.54 10.49 11.84
C ASN A 94 -3.21 9.10 11.69
N GLU A 95 -2.51 8.15 11.08
CA GLU A 95 -2.96 6.78 10.84
C GLU A 95 -2.07 5.76 11.57
N SER A 96 -2.63 4.58 11.86
CA SER A 96 -1.85 3.51 12.50
C SER A 96 -0.71 2.97 11.62
N TYR A 97 -0.89 3.04 10.30
CA TYR A 97 0.14 2.79 9.31
C TYR A 97 0.68 4.12 8.80
N GLN A 98 1.99 4.25 8.75
CA GLN A 98 2.66 5.46 8.24
C GLN A 98 2.90 5.37 6.72
N ARG A 99 2.78 4.16 6.15
CA ARG A 99 2.95 3.93 4.71
C ARG A 99 2.13 2.75 4.22
N ILE A 100 1.65 2.87 3.00
CA ILE A 100 1.04 1.80 2.22
C ILE A 100 1.80 1.68 0.89
N VAL A 101 2.26 0.48 0.55
CA VAL A 101 2.91 0.18 -0.73
C VAL A 101 2.12 -0.89 -1.45
N LEU A 102 1.55 -0.54 -2.59
CA LEU A 102 0.75 -1.44 -3.43
C LEU A 102 1.39 -1.55 -4.81
N ASN A 103 1.32 -2.71 -5.44
CA ASN A 103 1.63 -2.84 -6.87
C ASN A 103 0.47 -3.46 -7.64
N ASP A 104 0.59 -3.49 -8.98
CA ASP A 104 -0.49 -3.91 -9.88
C ASP A 104 -1.70 -2.95 -9.81
N ILE A 105 -1.43 -1.66 -9.52
CA ILE A 105 -2.44 -0.60 -9.57
C ILE A 105 -2.52 -0.09 -11.01
N GLU A 106 -3.64 -0.35 -11.68
CA GLU A 106 -3.91 0.25 -12.99
C GLU A 106 -3.91 1.78 -12.87
N SER A 107 -3.34 2.46 -13.87
CA SER A 107 -3.26 3.92 -13.89
C SER A 107 -2.63 4.54 -12.63
N ASN A 108 -1.57 3.94 -12.07
CA ASN A 108 -0.91 4.46 -10.86
C ASN A 108 -0.48 5.94 -10.95
N GLN A 109 -0.13 6.44 -12.14
CA GLN A 109 0.16 7.84 -12.39
C GLN A 109 -1.06 8.75 -12.19
N GLU A 110 -2.24 8.31 -12.64
CA GLU A 110 -3.49 9.05 -12.42
C GLU A 110 -3.87 9.06 -10.95
N TRP A 111 -3.68 7.93 -10.26
CA TRP A 111 -3.86 7.84 -8.81
C TRP A 111 -2.90 8.75 -8.04
N GLN A 112 -1.63 8.80 -8.45
CA GLN A 112 -0.66 9.72 -7.88
C GLN A 112 -1.15 11.17 -8.02
N GLN A 113 -1.59 11.57 -9.21
CA GLN A 113 -2.09 12.93 -9.46
C GLN A 113 -3.35 13.25 -8.63
N GLN A 114 -4.30 12.32 -8.55
CA GLN A 114 -5.55 12.52 -7.81
C GLN A 114 -5.32 12.64 -6.29
N LEU A 115 -4.37 11.88 -5.75
CA LEU A 115 -4.09 11.85 -4.32
C LEU A 115 -3.04 12.88 -3.88
N THR A 116 -2.30 13.46 -4.83
CA THR A 116 -1.40 14.58 -4.55
C THR A 116 -2.22 15.86 -4.45
N ILE A 117 -2.83 16.10 -3.30
CA ILE A 117 -3.55 17.34 -3.04
C ILE A 117 -2.51 18.47 -2.88
N PRO A 118 -2.64 19.60 -3.62
CA PRO A 118 -1.84 20.78 -3.32
C PRO A 118 -2.23 21.31 -1.93
N LYS A 119 -1.30 21.22 -0.97
CA LYS A 119 -1.45 21.91 0.31
C LYS A 119 -1.48 23.42 0.02
N SER A 120 -2.66 24.03 0.19
CA SER A 120 -2.90 25.47 0.01
C SER A 120 -2.29 26.28 1.15
#